data_AF-A0A0D2ZXW7-F1
#
_entry.id   AF-A0A0D2ZXW7-F1
#
_cell.length_a   1.000
_cell.length_b   1.000
_cell.length_c   1.000
_cell.angle_alpha   90.00
_cell.angle_beta   90.00
_cell.angle_gamma   90.00
#
_symmetry.space_group_name_H-M   'P 1'
#
loop_
_entity.id
_entity.type
_entity.pdbx_description
1 polymer ?
#
loop_
_entity_poly.entity_id
_entity_poly.type
_entity_poly.pdbx_seq_one_letter_code
_entity_poly.pdbx_strand_id
1 'polypeptide(L)'
;VYKGILPSGKLLAIKRAQQGSSQGELEFKTEIELLSRVHHKNVVKLLGFCFDRNEQMLVYEYIPNGSLTDSLSGKNGIRLDWTRRLKIALGSSKGLAYLHELADPPI
;
A
#
# COMPACT_ATOMS: atom_id res chain seq x y z
N VAL A 1 -9.04 -0.09 6.72
CA VAL A 1 -8.89 -0.04 5.25
C VAL A 1 -10.19 -0.55 4.63
N TYR A 2 -10.69 0.12 3.59
CA TYR A 2 -11.94 -0.19 2.90
C TYR A 2 -11.66 -0.52 1.43
N LYS A 3 -12.52 -1.33 0.80
CA LYS A 3 -12.50 -1.57 -0.65
C LYS A 3 -13.44 -0.57 -1.32
N GLY A 4 -12.99 0.08 -2.40
CA GLY A 4 -13.77 1.01 -3.21
C GLY A 4 -13.82 0.60 -4.68
N ILE A 5 -14.79 1.11 -5.42
CA ILE A 5 -14.95 0.92 -6.87
C ILE A 5 -15.29 2.28 -7.50
N LEU A 6 -14.51 2.71 -8.48
CA LEU A 6 -14.80 3.93 -9.25
C LEU A 6 -15.91 3.68 -10.28
N PRO A 7 -16.60 4.73 -10.78
CA PRO A 7 -17.57 4.60 -11.88
C PRO A 7 -17.02 3.91 -13.13
N SER A 8 -15.70 4.00 -13.35
CA SER A 8 -14.99 3.28 -14.41
C SER A 8 -14.84 1.76 -14.18
N GLY A 9 -15.27 1.25 -13.02
CA GLY A 9 -15.07 -0.15 -12.60
C GLY A 9 -13.71 -0.42 -11.93
N LYS A 10 -12.81 0.57 -11.87
CA LYS A 10 -11.48 0.39 -11.24
C LYS A 10 -11.62 0.18 -9.73
N LEU A 11 -11.03 -0.90 -9.22
CA LEU A 11 -10.97 -1.22 -7.79
C LEU A 11 -9.89 -0.40 -7.06
N LEU A 12 -10.20 0.02 -5.83
CA LEU A 12 -9.34 0.83 -4.97
C LEU A 12 -9.28 0.27 -3.54
N ALA A 13 -8.19 0.57 -2.82
CA ALA A 13 -8.10 0.40 -1.38
C ALA A 13 -8.03 1.78 -0.70
N ILE A 14 -8.88 2.02 0.29
CA ILE A 14 -9.02 3.32 0.96
C ILE A 14 -8.60 3.15 2.42
N LYS A 15 -7.47 3.72 2.81
CA LYS A 15 -6.98 3.76 4.19
C LYS A 15 -7.41 5.09 4.82
N ARG A 16 -8.43 5.04 5.67
CA ARG A 16 -8.90 6.18 6.48
C ARG A 16 -8.09 6.26 7.77
N ALA A 17 -7.53 7.42 8.10
CA ALA A 17 -6.87 7.66 9.38
C ALA A 17 -7.91 7.64 10.52
N GLN A 18 -7.46 7.36 11.74
CA GLN A 18 -8.34 7.44 12.91
C GLN A 18 -8.60 8.92 13.27
N GLN A 19 -9.87 9.28 13.48
CA GLN A 19 -10.24 10.65 13.86
C GLN A 19 -9.65 10.99 15.24
N GLY A 20 -9.00 12.14 15.35
CA GLY A 20 -8.50 12.70 16.61
C GLY A 20 -7.14 12.19 17.09
N SER A 21 -6.44 11.34 16.33
CA SER A 21 -5.07 10.97 16.66
C SER A 21 -4.06 11.89 15.97
N SER A 22 -3.25 12.60 16.75
CA SER A 22 -2.11 13.39 16.24
C SER A 22 -1.11 12.52 15.48
N GLN A 23 -0.96 11.27 15.92
CA GLN A 23 -0.17 10.25 15.23
C GLN A 23 -0.72 9.95 13.82
N GLY A 24 -2.04 9.86 13.65
CA GLY A 24 -2.66 9.58 12.35
C GLY A 24 -2.43 10.70 11.34
N GLU A 25 -2.45 11.97 11.78
CA GLU A 25 -2.15 13.11 10.90
C GLU A 25 -0.69 13.14 10.44
N LEU A 26 0.26 12.86 11.35
CA LEU A 26 1.67 12.79 10.99
C LEU A 26 1.96 11.62 10.04
N GLU A 27 1.41 10.43 10.33
CA GLU A 27 1.53 9.26 9.45
C GLU A 27 0.93 9.53 8.07
N PHE A 28 -0.22 10.22 8.01
CA PHE A 28 -0.88 10.59 6.77
C PHE A 28 -0.01 11.51 5.90
N LYS A 29 0.54 12.60 6.48
CA LYS A 29 1.41 13.53 5.76
C LYS A 29 2.68 12.83 5.28
N THR A 30 3.31 12.05 6.16
CA THR A 30 4.51 11.25 5.84
C THR A 30 4.23 10.29 4.68
N GLU A 31 3.13 9.53 4.71
CA GLU A 31 2.78 8.61 3.61
C GLU A 31 2.56 9.36 2.28
N ILE A 32 1.95 10.54 2.28
CA ILE A 32 1.80 11.35 1.06
C ILE A 32 3.15 11.81 0.55
N GLU A 33 3.97 12.42 1.40
CA GLU A 33 5.28 12.95 1.02
C GLU A 33 6.16 11.85 0.44
N LEU A 34 6.18 10.67 1.06
CA LEU A 34 7.02 9.56 0.62
C LEU A 34 6.45 8.86 -0.62
N LEU A 35 5.18 8.45 -0.58
CA LEU A 35 4.63 7.54 -1.59
C LEU A 35 4.10 8.25 -2.84
N SER A 36 3.86 9.56 -2.82
CA SER A 36 3.45 10.33 -4.01
C SER A 36 4.48 10.30 -5.13
N ARG A 37 5.75 10.12 -4.80
CA ARG A 37 6.90 10.11 -5.73
C ARG A 37 7.31 8.70 -6.15
N VAL A 38 6.84 7.67 -5.44
CA VAL A 38 7.25 6.29 -5.63
C VAL A 38 6.42 5.60 -6.71
N HIS A 39 7.12 5.06 -7.70
CA HIS A 39 6.50 4.34 -8.82
C HIS A 39 7.30 3.08 -9.15
N HIS A 40 6.97 1.98 -8.48
CA HIS A 40 7.66 0.71 -8.69
C HIS A 40 6.70 -0.48 -8.60
N LYS A 41 6.88 -1.49 -9.46
CA LYS A 41 5.99 -2.67 -9.53
C LYS A 41 5.93 -3.52 -8.24
N ASN A 42 6.89 -3.34 -7.33
CA ASN A 42 6.95 -4.03 -6.04
C ASN A 42 6.65 -3.11 -4.84
N VAL A 43 6.14 -1.91 -5.09
CA VAL A 43 5.64 -1.00 -4.05
C VAL A 43 4.20 -0.62 -4.42
N VAL A 44 3.27 -0.75 -3.48
CA VAL A 44 1.86 -0.44 -3.74
C VAL A 44 1.72 1.04 -4.09
N LYS A 45 1.08 1.32 -5.22
CA LYS A 45 0.94 2.68 -5.72
C LYS A 45 -0.10 3.47 -4.94
N LEU A 46 0.31 4.61 -4.40
CA LEU A 46 -0.59 5.67 -3.95
C LEU A 46 -1.20 6.34 -5.19
N LEU A 47 -2.53 6.29 -5.31
CA LEU A 47 -3.28 6.88 -6.42
C LEU A 47 -3.74 8.30 -6.11
N GLY A 48 -3.89 8.63 -4.83
CA GLY A 48 -4.30 9.95 -4.38
C GLY A 48 -4.65 9.95 -2.90
N PHE A 49 -5.19 11.07 -2.44
CA PHE A 49 -5.62 11.24 -1.06
C PHE A 49 -6.87 12.12 -0.99
N CYS A 50 -7.56 12.06 0.13
CA CYS A 50 -8.64 12.97 0.52
C CYS A 50 -8.22 13.65 1.82
N PHE A 51 -8.26 14.97 1.82
CA PHE A 51 -8.06 15.81 3.00
C PHE A 51 -9.17 16.87 3.01
N ASP A 52 -10.31 16.53 3.58
CA ASP A 52 -11.47 17.43 3.65
C ASP A 52 -12.28 17.19 4.92
N ARG A 53 -12.81 18.25 5.55
CA ARG A 53 -13.74 18.18 6.70
C ARG A 53 -13.35 17.16 7.79
N ASN A 54 -12.08 17.17 8.22
CA ASN A 54 -11.50 16.22 9.21
C ASN A 54 -11.42 14.75 8.75
N GLU A 55 -11.60 14.49 7.46
CA GLU A 55 -11.34 13.19 6.85
C GLU A 55 -9.97 13.19 6.19
N GLN A 56 -9.17 12.21 6.59
CA GLN A 56 -7.85 11.95 6.03
C GLN A 56 -7.87 10.53 5.47
N MET A 57 -7.85 10.41 4.15
CA MET A 57 -7.90 9.11 3.48
C MET A 57 -6.83 9.00 2.42
N LEU A 58 -6.15 7.86 2.40
CA LEU A 58 -5.19 7.51 1.37
C LEU A 58 -5.81 6.49 0.44
N VAL A 59 -5.69 6.74 -0.86
CA VAL A 59 -6.28 5.92 -1.92
C VAL A 59 -5.17 5.18 -2.63
N TYR A 60 -5.17 3.87 -2.51
CA TYR A 60 -4.20 2.97 -3.12
C TYR A 60 -4.85 2.16 -4.25
N GLU A 61 -4.01 1.60 -5.12
CA GLU A 61 -4.45 0.50 -5.97
C GLU A 61 -4.92 -0.69 -5.12
N TYR A 62 -5.92 -1.41 -5.62
CA TYR A 62 -6.43 -2.58 -4.91
C TYR A 62 -5.62 -3.84 -5.25
N ILE A 63 -5.13 -4.53 -4.22
CA ILE A 63 -4.43 -5.81 -4.36
C ILE A 63 -5.41 -6.97 -4.11
N PRO A 64 -5.83 -7.73 -5.14
CA PRO A 64 -6.93 -8.69 -5.02
C PRO A 64 -6.60 -9.92 -4.18
N ASN A 65 -5.33 -10.31 -4.09
CA ASN A 65 -4.89 -11.52 -3.38
C ASN A 65 -4.69 -11.32 -1.87
N GLY A 66 -5.01 -10.13 -1.36
CA GLY A 66 -4.87 -9.82 0.07
C GLY A 66 -3.41 -9.77 0.53
N SER A 67 -3.20 -9.95 1.83
CA SER A 67 -1.87 -9.85 2.43
C SER A 67 -1.09 -11.16 2.39
N LEU A 68 0.23 -11.06 2.53
CA LEU A 68 1.10 -12.22 2.73
C LEU A 68 0.72 -12.99 4.01
N THR A 69 0.35 -12.27 5.08
CA THR A 69 -0.09 -12.86 6.35
C THR A 69 -1.33 -13.74 6.17
N ASP A 70 -2.31 -13.30 5.37
CA ASP A 70 -3.51 -14.10 5.08
C ASP A 70 -3.15 -15.39 4.32
N SER A 71 -2.20 -15.29 3.40
CA SER A 71 -1.71 -16.43 2.62
C SER A 71 -0.92 -17.42 3.48
N LEU A 72 -0.05 -16.93 4.37
CA LEU A 72 0.75 -17.75 5.27
C LEU A 72 -0.09 -18.43 6.36
N SER A 73 -1.14 -17.76 6.84
CA SER A 73 -2.10 -18.32 7.80
C SER A 73 -3.15 -19.23 7.17
N GLY A 74 -3.19 -19.32 5.83
CA GLY A 74 -4.15 -20.13 5.08
C GLY A 74 -5.55 -19.52 4.97
N LYS A 75 -5.77 -18.29 5.46
CA LYS A 75 -7.09 -17.63 5.50
C LYS A 75 -7.69 -17.37 4.12
N ASN A 76 -6.86 -17.11 3.11
CA ASN A 76 -7.33 -16.81 1.75
C ASN A 76 -7.23 -18.00 0.79
N GLY A 77 -6.87 -19.20 1.28
CA GLY A 77 -6.75 -20.42 0.48
C GLY A 77 -5.57 -20.44 -0.52
N ILE A 78 -4.75 -19.38 -0.57
CA ILE A 78 -3.59 -19.32 -1.48
C ILE A 78 -2.46 -20.19 -0.92
N ARG A 79 -2.10 -21.26 -1.63
CA ARG A 79 -0.90 -22.03 -1.30
C ARG A 79 0.37 -21.35 -1.80
N LEU A 80 1.28 -21.11 -0.85
CA LEU A 80 2.61 -20.59 -1.07
C LEU A 80 3.63 -21.73 -1.02
N ASP A 81 3.89 -22.34 -2.17
CA ASP A 81 5.05 -23.23 -2.36
C ASP A 81 6.37 -22.46 -2.19
N TRP A 82 7.48 -23.20 -2.09
CA TRP A 82 8.79 -22.60 -1.86
C TRP A 82 9.20 -21.60 -2.95
N THR A 83 8.94 -21.94 -4.21
CA THR A 83 9.25 -21.08 -5.37
C THR A 83 8.50 -19.75 -5.30
N ARG A 84 7.21 -19.75 -4.94
CA ARG A 84 6.40 -18.53 -4.74
C ARG A 84 6.94 -17.69 -3.60
N ARG A 85 7.35 -18.31 -2.49
CA ARG A 85 7.95 -17.60 -1.35
C ARG A 85 9.25 -16.90 -1.74
N LEU A 86 10.12 -17.57 -2.49
CA LEU A 86 11.35 -16.96 -3.01
C LEU A 86 11.06 -15.79 -3.94
N LYS A 87 10.06 -15.90 -4.83
CA LYS A 87 9.63 -14.78 -5.70
C LYS A 87 9.10 -13.59 -4.89
N ILE A 88 8.34 -13.84 -3.83
CA ILE A 88 7.86 -12.78 -2.92
C ILE A 88 9.04 -12.11 -2.23
N ALA A 89 9.97 -12.88 -1.66
CA ALA A 89 11.16 -12.32 -1.00
C ALA A 89 12.00 -11.46 -1.95
N LEU A 90 12.25 -11.94 -3.17
CA LEU A 90 12.96 -11.18 -4.21
C LEU A 90 12.19 -9.93 -4.66
N GLY A 91 10.87 -10.00 -4.75
CA GLY A 91 10.03 -8.85 -5.08
C GLY A 91 10.12 -7.78 -3.99
N SER A 92 10.00 -8.19 -2.72
CA SER A 92 10.12 -7.30 -1.57
C SER A 92 11.49 -6.64 -1.50
N SER A 93 12.58 -7.40 -1.72
CA SER A 93 13.93 -6.82 -1.71
C SER A 93 14.15 -5.81 -2.83
N LYS A 94 13.61 -6.05 -4.03
CA LYS A 94 13.64 -5.08 -5.14
C LYS A 94 12.86 -3.81 -4.82
N GLY A 95 11.69 -3.95 -4.18
CA GLY A 95 10.91 -2.81 -3.71
C GLY A 95 11.69 -1.97 -2.71
N LEU A 96 12.32 -2.62 -1.72
CA LEU A 96 13.10 -1.94 -0.70
C LEU A 96 14.35 -1.26 -1.28
N ALA A 97 15.09 -1.95 -2.15
CA ALA A 97 16.25 -1.37 -2.84
C ALA A 97 15.86 -0.12 -3.64
N TYR A 98 14.73 -0.16 -4.36
CA TYR A 98 14.21 1.01 -5.06
C TYR A 98 13.95 2.19 -4.12
N LEU A 99 13.34 1.95 -2.95
CA LEU A 99 13.04 3.01 -1.97
C LEU A 99 14.32 3.65 -1.40
N HIS A 100 15.37 2.87 -1.17
CA HIS A 100 16.62 3.36 -0.57
C HIS A 100 17.58 3.99 -1.58
N GLU A 101 17.59 3.50 -2.83
CA GLU A 101 18.63 3.87 -3.81
C GLU A 101 18.13 4.80 -4.91
N LEU A 102 16.83 4.75 -5.23
CA LEU A 102 16.27 5.40 -6.42
C LEU A 102 15.13 6.37 -6.12
N ALA A 103 14.54 6.34 -4.92
CA ALA A 103 13.63 7.39 -4.49
C ALA A 103 14.40 8.67 -4.13
N ASP A 104 13.80 9.83 -4.38
CA ASP A 104 14.41 11.14 -4.09
C ASP A 104 13.48 12.03 -3.22
N PRO A 105 13.88 12.33 -1.97
CA PRO A 105 15.02 11.75 -1.27
C PRO A 105 14.79 10.26 -0.99
N PRO A 106 15.85 9.52 -0.66
CA PRO A 106 15.74 8.16 -0.16
C PRO A 106 14.81 8.07 1.04
N ILE A 107 14.08 6.95 1.14
CA ILE A 107 13.13 6.63 2.22
C ILE A 107 13.78 5.63 3.17
#